data_AF-A0A956L532-F1
#
_entry.id   AF-A0A956L532-F1
#
_cell.length_a   1.000
_cell.length_b   1.000
_cell.length_c   1.000
_cell.angle_alpha   90.00
_cell.angle_beta   90.00
_cell.angle_gamma   90.00
#
_symmetry.space_group_name_H-M   'P 1'
#
loop_
_entity.id
_entity.type
_entity.pdbx_description
1 polymer ?
#
loop_
_entity_poly.entity_id
_entity_poly.type
_entity_poly.pdbx_seq_one_letter_code
_entity_poly.pdbx_strand_id
1 'polypeptide(L)'
;MSIGLFRAPPPVNEPVRAYAPGSPERASIKAELARQSGTQIEAAPVIGGQAVLTGDTAPMVMPHDHRHRLGVFHKAGAAQVAAAIDAAEQARPAWAALP
;
A
#
# COMPACT_ATOMS: atom_id res chain seq x y z
N MET A 1 26.79 -0.69 19.31
CA MET A 1 26.09 -0.70 20.60
C MET A 1 25.61 0.72 20.89
N SER A 2 24.30 0.90 21.08
CA SER A 2 23.74 2.18 21.54
C SER A 2 23.74 2.19 23.07
N ILE A 3 24.22 3.27 23.69
CA ILE A 3 24.18 3.47 25.14
C ILE A 3 23.02 4.43 25.42
N GLY A 4 21.80 3.90 25.48
CA GLY A 4 20.60 4.69 25.72
C GLY A 4 19.40 3.83 26.11
N LEU A 5 18.61 4.30 27.07
CA LEU A 5 17.30 3.74 27.43
C LEU A 5 16.23 4.47 26.62
N PHE A 6 15.90 3.94 25.44
CA PHE A 6 14.87 4.52 24.60
C PHE A 6 13.47 4.17 25.12
N ARG A 7 12.56 5.14 25.06
CA ARG A 7 11.13 4.93 25.32
C ARG A 7 10.38 5.29 24.06
N ALA A 8 9.52 4.40 23.59
CA ALA A 8 8.56 4.75 22.56
C ALA A 8 7.68 5.92 23.06
N PRO A 9 7.27 6.84 22.18
CA PRO A 9 6.26 7.83 22.52
C PRO A 9 5.00 7.15 23.07
N PRO A 10 4.34 7.71 24.09
CA PRO A 10 3.08 7.16 24.56
C PRO A 10 2.05 7.18 23.41
N PRO A 11 1.33 6.06 23.17
CA PRO A 11 0.34 6.02 22.12
C PRO A 11 -0.83 6.94 22.47
N VAL A 12 -1.34 7.67 21.47
CA VAL A 12 -2.58 8.44 21.55
C VAL A 12 -3.47 8.05 20.38
N ASN A 13 -4.79 8.08 20.56
CA ASN A 13 -5.71 7.84 19.47
C ASN A 13 -5.57 8.93 18.40
N GLU A 14 -5.47 8.53 17.14
CA GLU A 14 -5.50 9.48 16.01
C GLU A 14 -6.87 10.18 15.98
N PRO A 15 -6.93 11.53 15.97
CA PRO A 15 -8.18 12.26 15.98
C PRO A 15 -9.04 11.98 14.75
N VAL A 16 -10.34 11.76 14.96
CA VAL A 16 -11.30 11.68 13.85
C VAL A 16 -11.53 13.09 13.30
N ARG A 17 -11.22 13.28 12.01
CA ARG A 17 -11.46 14.55 11.32
C ARG A 17 -12.93 14.68 10.93
N ALA A 18 -13.48 15.89 11.05
CA ALA A 18 -14.90 16.16 10.80
C ALA A 18 -15.27 16.34 9.31
N TYR A 19 -14.31 16.74 8.46
CA TYR A 19 -14.55 17.02 7.04
C TYR A 19 -15.72 17.99 6.81
N ALA A 20 -15.84 18.99 7.70
CA ALA A 20 -16.90 19.98 7.66
C ALA A 20 -16.84 20.81 6.36
N PRO A 21 -17.96 21.41 5.92
CA PRO A 21 -17.93 22.33 4.79
C PRO A 21 -16.88 23.44 4.98
N GLY A 22 -16.04 23.66 3.96
CA GLY A 22 -14.96 24.67 3.99
C GLY A 22 -13.67 24.24 4.70
N SER A 23 -13.60 23.07 5.32
CA SER A 23 -12.40 22.64 6.02
C SER A 23 -11.28 22.20 5.06
N PRO A 24 -10.00 22.38 5.44
CA PRO A 24 -8.87 22.01 4.59
C PRO A 24 -8.80 20.51 4.32
N GLU A 25 -9.16 19.67 5.28
CA GLU A 25 -9.20 18.21 5.09
C GLU A 25 -10.28 17.79 4.09
N ARG A 26 -11.42 18.51 4.03
CA ARG A 26 -12.45 18.26 3.00
C ARG A 26 -11.97 18.67 1.62
N ALA A 27 -11.22 19.76 1.50
CA ALA A 27 -10.61 20.16 0.24
C ALA A 27 -9.56 19.13 -0.22
N SER A 28 -8.70 18.68 0.69
CA SER A 28 -7.67 17.68 0.43
C SER A 28 -8.25 16.35 -0.07
N ILE A 29 -9.27 15.80 0.62
CA ILE A 29 -9.86 14.53 0.19
C ILE A 29 -10.58 14.63 -1.16
N LYS A 30 -11.22 15.78 -1.46
CA LYS A 30 -11.85 16.00 -2.76
C LYS A 30 -10.83 16.05 -3.89
N ALA A 31 -9.70 16.73 -3.68
CA ALA A 31 -8.62 16.78 -4.67
C ALA A 31 -8.06 15.37 -4.92
N GLU A 32 -7.88 14.58 -3.86
CA GLU A 32 -7.36 13.23 -3.97
C GLU A 32 -8.35 12.26 -4.65
N LEU A 33 -9.64 12.36 -4.33
CA LEU A 33 -10.68 11.59 -5.01
C LEU A 33 -10.71 11.88 -6.51
N ALA A 34 -10.61 13.15 -6.90
CA ALA A 34 -10.53 13.55 -8.31
C ALA A 34 -9.25 13.03 -8.99
N ARG A 35 -8.11 13.08 -8.28
CA ARG A 35 -6.84 12.55 -8.80
C ARG A 35 -6.91 11.04 -9.02
N GLN A 36 -7.41 10.29 -8.04
CA GLN A 36 -7.49 8.83 -8.11
C GLN A 36 -8.52 8.36 -9.15
N SER A 37 -9.69 9.00 -9.24
CA SER A 37 -10.67 8.68 -10.27
C SER A 37 -10.23 9.08 -11.68
N GLY A 38 -9.35 10.09 -11.80
CA GLY A 38 -8.78 10.51 -13.08
C GLY A 38 -7.57 9.69 -13.53
N THR A 39 -7.03 8.80 -12.70
CA THR A 39 -5.77 8.07 -12.98
C THR A 39 -6.01 6.57 -12.99
N GLN A 40 -5.44 5.87 -13.99
CA GLN A 40 -5.38 4.41 -13.98
C GLN A 40 -3.99 3.94 -13.59
N ILE A 41 -3.92 2.93 -12.72
CA ILE A 41 -2.66 2.33 -12.27
C ILE A 41 -2.54 0.87 -12.68
N GLU A 42 -1.31 0.39 -12.85
CA GLU A 42 -0.98 -1.03 -12.98
C GLU A 42 -0.31 -1.48 -11.69
N ALA A 43 -1.00 -2.33 -10.93
CA ALA A 43 -0.53 -2.84 -9.65
C ALA A 43 0.09 -4.22 -9.81
N ALA A 44 1.36 -4.36 -9.45
CA ALA A 44 2.07 -5.63 -9.48
C ALA A 44 2.39 -6.13 -8.06
N PRO A 45 2.44 -7.44 -7.82
CA PRO A 45 3.08 -7.99 -6.64
C PRO A 45 4.49 -7.41 -6.48
N VAL A 46 4.84 -6.94 -5.29
CA VAL A 46 6.20 -6.51 -4.96
C VAL A 46 6.88 -7.61 -4.17
N ILE A 47 7.89 -8.22 -4.75
CA ILE A 47 8.61 -9.38 -4.18
C ILE A 47 10.08 -8.99 -4.06
N GLY A 48 10.65 -9.10 -2.86
CA GLY A 48 12.03 -8.67 -2.59
C GLY A 48 12.29 -7.20 -2.90
N GLY A 49 11.26 -6.35 -2.81
CA GLY A 49 11.35 -4.92 -3.14
C GLY A 49 11.23 -4.58 -4.63
N GLN A 50 10.93 -5.55 -5.50
CA GLN A 50 10.77 -5.34 -6.94
C GLN A 50 9.35 -5.66 -7.40
N ALA A 51 8.80 -4.83 -8.28
CA ALA A 51 7.51 -5.10 -8.92
C ALA A 51 7.63 -6.25 -9.94
N VAL A 52 6.76 -7.26 -9.82
CA VAL A 52 6.76 -8.46 -10.67
C VAL A 52 5.54 -8.45 -11.59
N LEU A 53 5.76 -8.15 -12.86
CA LEU A 53 4.72 -8.17 -13.89
C LEU A 53 4.45 -9.63 -14.33
N THR A 54 3.28 -10.15 -13.99
CA THR A 54 2.92 -11.55 -14.31
C THR A 54 2.26 -11.71 -15.68
N GLY A 55 1.84 -10.62 -16.31
CA GLY A 55 1.00 -10.62 -17.52
C GLY A 55 -0.44 -11.10 -17.32
N ASP A 56 -0.72 -11.92 -16.30
CA ASP A 56 -2.07 -12.34 -15.92
C ASP A 56 -2.76 -11.25 -15.10
N THR A 57 -3.56 -10.40 -15.75
CA THR A 57 -4.16 -9.21 -15.14
C THR A 57 -5.66 -9.31 -14.93
N ALA A 58 -6.17 -8.56 -13.96
CA ALA A 58 -7.60 -8.35 -13.72
C ALA A 58 -7.89 -6.88 -13.40
N PRO A 59 -9.08 -6.36 -13.73
CA PRO A 59 -9.41 -4.96 -13.51
C PRO A 59 -9.66 -4.64 -12.03
N MET A 60 -9.28 -3.43 -11.61
CA MET A 60 -9.73 -2.79 -10.37
C MET A 60 -10.79 -1.74 -10.73
N VAL A 61 -11.97 -1.83 -10.10
CA VAL A 61 -13.12 -0.96 -10.39
C VAL A 61 -13.64 -0.30 -9.13
N MET A 62 -14.39 0.79 -9.30
CA MET A 62 -15.13 1.38 -8.19
C MET A 62 -16.38 0.55 -7.88
N PRO A 63 -16.60 0.05 -6.65
CA PRO A 63 -17.79 -0.75 -6.36
C PRO A 63 -19.12 -0.01 -6.55
N HIS A 64 -19.12 1.31 -6.35
CA HIS A 64 -20.30 2.18 -6.54
C HIS A 64 -20.48 2.67 -7.98
N ASP A 65 -19.49 2.46 -8.85
CA ASP A 65 -19.55 2.72 -10.29
C ASP A 65 -18.68 1.69 -11.02
N HIS A 66 -19.19 0.47 -11.15
CA HIS A 66 -18.43 -0.68 -11.64
C HIS A 66 -17.98 -0.55 -13.11
N ARG A 67 -18.47 0.47 -13.84
CA ARG A 67 -18.00 0.81 -15.20
C ARG A 67 -16.71 1.62 -15.16
N HIS A 68 -16.44 2.31 -14.06
CA HIS A 68 -15.24 3.09 -13.85
C HIS A 68 -14.07 2.20 -13.40
N ARG A 69 -12.98 2.20 -14.19
CA ARG A 69 -11.75 1.45 -13.90
C ARG A 69 -10.71 2.35 -13.24
N LEU A 70 -10.23 1.91 -12.08
CA LEU A 70 -9.10 2.52 -11.37
C LEU A 70 -7.76 1.96 -11.87
N GLY A 71 -7.77 0.87 -12.62
CA GLY A 71 -6.55 0.24 -13.11
C GLY A 71 -6.68 -1.26 -13.33
N VAL A 72 -5.54 -1.93 -13.37
CA VAL A 72 -5.41 -3.39 -13.41
C VAL A 72 -4.42 -3.86 -12.36
N PHE A 73 -4.57 -5.09 -11.89
CA PHE A 73 -3.57 -5.73 -11.04
C PHE A 73 -3.13 -7.06 -11.63
N HIS A 74 -1.87 -7.41 -11.38
CA HIS A 74 -1.28 -8.70 -11.73
C HIS A 74 -1.65 -9.75 -10.68
N LYS A 75 -2.21 -10.87 -11.13
CA LYS A 75 -2.47 -12.05 -10.31
C LYS A 75 -1.16 -12.82 -10.12
N ALA A 76 -0.85 -13.17 -8.88
CA ALA A 76 0.30 -14.01 -8.54
C ALA A 76 -0.04 -15.49 -8.71
N GLY A 77 0.85 -16.24 -9.36
CA GLY A 77 0.79 -17.70 -9.44
C GLY A 77 1.73 -18.37 -8.44
N ALA A 78 1.83 -19.70 -8.52
CA ALA A 78 2.66 -20.49 -7.61
C ALA A 78 4.14 -20.06 -7.61
N ALA A 79 4.69 -19.69 -8.77
CA ALA A 79 6.07 -19.22 -8.89
C ALA A 79 6.31 -17.90 -8.13
N GLN A 80 5.37 -16.93 -8.23
CA GLN A 80 5.46 -15.68 -7.48
C GLN A 80 5.32 -15.91 -5.97
N VAL A 81 4.47 -16.85 -5.56
CA VAL A 81 4.34 -17.23 -4.15
C VAL A 81 5.63 -17.82 -3.60
N ALA A 82 6.25 -18.76 -4.33
CA ALA A 82 7.54 -19.34 -3.93
C ALA A 82 8.64 -18.26 -3.83
N ALA A 83 8.75 -17.38 -4.83
CA ALA A 83 9.70 -16.27 -4.81
C ALA A 83 9.45 -15.30 -3.65
N ALA A 84 8.20 -15.06 -3.28
CA ALA A 84 7.85 -14.22 -2.13
C ALA A 84 8.28 -14.84 -0.80
N ILE A 85 8.12 -16.16 -0.64
CA ILE A 85 8.59 -16.91 0.53
C ILE A 85 10.11 -16.81 0.63
N ASP A 86 10.82 -17.10 -0.45
CA ASP A 86 12.29 -17.05 -0.47
C ASP A 86 12.81 -15.65 -0.15
N ALA A 87 12.21 -14.60 -0.74
CA ALA A 87 12.59 -13.23 -0.46
C ALA A 87 12.35 -12.84 1.01
N ALA A 88 11.25 -13.30 1.62
CA ALA A 88 10.96 -13.07 3.02
C ALA A 88 11.96 -13.79 3.94
N GLU A 89 12.29 -15.05 3.65
CA GLU A 89 13.29 -15.81 4.41
C GLU A 89 14.70 -15.21 4.30
N GLN A 90 15.06 -14.68 3.13
CA GLN A 90 16.33 -13.98 2.93
C GLN A 90 16.40 -12.67 3.73
N ALA A 91 15.30 -11.92 3.81
CA ALA A 91 15.25 -10.66 4.56
C ALA A 91 15.21 -10.86 6.08
N ARG A 92 14.68 -12.01 6.54
CA ARG A 92 14.40 -12.31 7.95
C ARG A 92 15.61 -12.10 8.89
N PRO A 93 16.83 -12.60 8.61
CA PRO A 93 17.94 -12.48 9.56
C PRO A 93 18.38 -11.03 9.76
N ALA A 94 18.46 -10.24 8.69
CA ALA A 94 18.85 -8.84 8.76
C ALA A 94 17.79 -7.99 9.47
N TRP A 95 16.50 -8.22 9.16
CA TRP A 95 15.39 -7.55 9.84
C TRP A 95 15.35 -7.88 11.34
N ALA A 96 15.53 -9.16 11.69
CA ALA A 96 15.54 -9.61 13.09
C ALA A 96 16.75 -9.11 13.90
N ALA A 97 17.83 -8.71 13.22
CA ALA A 97 19.01 -8.14 13.85
C ALA A 97 18.91 -6.61 14.06
N LEU A 98 17.81 -5.97 13.63
CA LEU A 98 17.59 -4.55 13.91
C LEU A 98 17.41 -4.33 15.43
N PRO A 99 18.02 -3.25 15.99
CA PRO A 99 17.96 -2.95 17.42
C PRO A 99 16.58 -2.59 17.97
#